data_AF-A0A967GUM2-F1
#
_entry.id   AF-A0A967GUM2-F1
#
_cell.length_a   1.000
_cell.length_b   1.000
_cell.length_c   1.000
_cell.angle_alpha   90.00
_cell.angle_beta   90.00
_cell.angle_gamma   90.00
#
_symmetry.space_group_name_H-M   'P 1'
#
loop_
_entity.id
_entity.type
_entity.pdbx_description
1 polymer ?
#
loop_
_entity_poly.entity_id
_entity_poly.type
_entity_poly.pdbx_seq_one_letter_code
_entity_poly.pdbx_strand_id
1 'polypeptide(L)' 'MGIFDKPKLRRGQKKKDHVPDDLWTKCPDCGEMIHTLDLKQNLQVCTHCGHHFLMDSSDRIALLADPESFQ' A
#
# COMPACT_ATOMS: atom_id res chain seq x y z
N MET A 1 18.19 -29.37 39.94
CA MET A 1 18.48 -28.05 39.34
C MET A 1 18.64 -28.23 37.85
N GLY A 2 17.83 -27.50 37.09
CA GLY A 2 17.77 -27.55 35.62
C GLY A 2 16.51 -26.85 35.11
N ILE A 3 16.10 -25.77 35.79
CA ILE A 3 14.80 -25.08 35.69
C ILE A 3 14.70 -24.16 34.45
N PHE A 4 15.63 -24.28 33.50
CA PHE A 4 15.74 -23.36 32.37
C PHE A 4 15.39 -24.03 31.04
N ASP A 5 14.16 -24.55 30.94
CA ASP A 5 13.52 -24.72 29.63
C ASP A 5 13.11 -23.35 29.11
N LYS A 6 13.81 -22.88 28.08
CA LYS A 6 13.56 -21.57 27.46
C LYS A 6 12.16 -21.58 26.82
N PRO A 7 11.28 -20.60 27.12
CA PRO A 7 9.95 -20.57 26.53
C PRO A 7 10.03 -20.33 25.02
N LYS A 8 9.34 -21.18 24.24
CA LYS A 8 9.21 -21.00 22.79
C LYS A 8 8.33 -19.77 22.54
N LEU A 9 8.96 -18.67 22.11
CA LEU A 9 8.27 -17.44 21.73
C LEU A 9 7.31 -17.75 20.56
N ARG A 10 6.01 -17.90 20.84
CA ARG A 10 4.99 -17.98 19.80
C ARG A 10 4.93 -16.61 19.13
N ARG A 11 5.39 -16.49 17.88
CA ARG A 11 5.09 -15.33 17.02
C ARG A 11 3.59 -15.30 16.79
N GLY A 12 2.87 -14.59 17.66
CA GLY A 12 1.53 -14.13 17.33
C GLY A 12 1.63 -13.32 16.04
N GLN A 13 0.79 -13.65 15.05
CA GLN A 13 0.64 -12.83 13.86
C GLN A 13 0.40 -11.40 14.33
N LYS A 14 1.38 -10.51 14.10
CA LYS A 14 1.15 -9.09 14.27
C LYS A 14 0.02 -8.74 13.32
N LYS A 15 -1.15 -8.37 13.86
CA LYS A 15 -2.10 -7.56 13.10
C LYS A 15 -1.26 -6.43 12.53
N LYS A 16 -1.27 -6.26 11.20
CA LYS A 16 -0.69 -5.08 10.57
C LYS A 16 -1.48 -3.91 11.14
N ASP A 17 -0.93 -3.29 12.18
CA ASP A 17 -1.42 -2.01 12.66
C ASP A 17 -1.43 -1.11 11.42
N HIS A 18 -2.61 -0.62 11.07
CA HIS A 18 -2.82 0.35 9.99
C HIS A 18 -2.09 1.63 10.41
N VAL A 19 -0.77 1.64 10.22
CA VAL A 19 0.02 2.88 10.19
C VAL A 19 -0.68 3.77 9.17
N PRO A 20 -1.00 5.03 9.51
CA PRO A 20 -1.60 5.95 8.55
C PRO A 20 -0.71 5.96 7.31
N ASP A 21 -1.29 5.69 6.14
CA ASP A 21 -0.59 5.76 4.87
C ASP A 21 0.22 7.06 4.86
N ASP A 22 1.52 6.95 4.62
CA ASP A 22 2.47 8.06 4.63
C ASP A 22 1.84 9.22 3.84
N LEU A 23 1.60 10.38 4.47
CA LEU A 23 0.83 11.47 3.84
C LEU A 23 1.46 11.94 2.52
N TRP A 24 2.74 11.68 2.36
CA TRP A 24 3.53 12.07 1.21
C TRP A 24 4.20 10.85 0.58
N THR A 25 4.14 10.77 -0.74
CA THR A 25 4.80 9.78 -1.56
C THR A 25 5.79 10.48 -2.48
N LYS A 26 7.06 10.07 -2.43
CA LYS A 26 8.08 10.57 -3.35
C LYS A 26 7.97 9.87 -4.70
N CYS A 27 7.93 10.62 -5.80
CA CYS A 27 7.97 10.05 -7.13
C CYS A 27 9.37 9.46 -7.44
N PRO A 28 9.48 8.20 -7.88
CA PRO A 28 10.77 7.60 -8.23
C PRO A 28 11.38 8.17 -9.51
N ASP A 29 10.57 8.79 -10.38
CA ASP A 29 10.98 9.30 -11.69
C ASP A 29 11.42 10.77 -11.62
N CYS A 30 10.54 11.67 -11.16
CA CYS A 30 10.87 13.09 -11.07
C CYS A 30 11.41 13.53 -9.69
N GLY A 31 11.29 12.69 -8.66
CA GLY A 31 11.75 13.01 -7.30
C GLY A 31 10.84 13.94 -6.49
N GLU A 32 9.72 14.40 -7.06
CA GLU A 32 8.76 15.31 -6.43
C GLU A 32 8.00 14.64 -5.27
N MET A 33 7.64 15.43 -4.26
CA MET A 33 6.85 14.97 -3.12
C MET A 33 5.37 15.19 -3.39
N ILE A 34 4.62 14.10 -3.56
CA ILE A 34 3.20 14.13 -3.92
C ILE A 34 2.39 13.74 -2.69
N HIS A 35 1.28 14.43 -2.45
CA HIS A 35 0.36 14.03 -1.39
C HIS A 35 -0.34 12.71 -1.75
N THR A 36 -0.37 11.76 -0.83
CA THR A 36 -0.84 10.40 -1.12
C THR A 36 -2.34 10.33 -1.45
N LEU A 37 -3.15 11.25 -0.91
CA LEU A 37 -4.56 11.37 -1.34
C LEU A 37 -4.67 11.83 -2.80
N ASP A 38 -3.88 12.82 -3.20
CA ASP A 38 -3.89 13.37 -4.56
C ASP A 38 -3.41 12.31 -5.56
N LEU A 39 -2.39 11.53 -5.18
CA LEU A 39 -1.91 10.40 -5.97
C LEU A 39 -2.99 9.31 -6.17
N LYS A 40 -3.73 8.98 -5.10
CA LYS A 40 -4.86 8.02 -5.17
C LYS A 40 -6.00 8.56 -6.04
N GLN A 41 -6.35 9.84 -5.89
CA GLN A 41 -7.38 10.50 -6.71
C GLN A 41 -6.99 10.53 -8.18
N ASN A 42 -5.70 10.69 -8.48
CA ASN A 42 -5.17 10.65 -9.84
C ASN A 42 -4.81 9.23 -10.31
N LEU A 43 -5.46 8.19 -9.78
CA LEU A 43 -5.33 6.80 -10.20
C LEU A 43 -3.88 6.26 -10.21
N GLN A 44 -3.11 6.60 -9.17
CA GLN A 44 -1.70 6.20 -9.04
C GLN A 44 -0.81 6.78 -10.17
N VAL A 45 -1.14 7.97 -10.68
CA VAL A 45 -0.33 8.68 -11.68
C VAL A 45 0.25 9.94 -11.07
N CYS A 46 1.55 10.14 -11.27
CA CYS A 46 2.25 11.37 -10.87
C CYS A 46 1.65 12.59 -11.58
N THR A 47 1.20 13.58 -10.81
CA THR A 47 0.65 14.84 -11.33
C THR A 47 1.69 15.73 -12.01
N HIS A 48 2.97 15.52 -11.73
CA HIS A 48 4.07 16.35 -12.24
C HIS A 48 4.72 15.79 -13.52
N CYS A 49 4.97 14.48 -13.59
CA CYS A 49 5.67 13.87 -14.73
C CYS A 49 4.88 12.79 -15.47
N GLY A 50 3.70 12.38 -14.97
CA GLY A 50 2.91 11.31 -15.59
C GLY A 50 3.44 9.89 -15.35
N HIS A 51 4.41 9.72 -14.44
CA HIS A 51 4.86 8.39 -14.01
C HIS A 51 3.71 7.59 -13.40
N HIS A 52 3.53 6.35 -13.87
CA HIS A 52 2.51 5.43 -13.36
C HIS A 52 3.10 4.58 -12.23
N PHE A 53 2.52 4.71 -11.04
CA PHE A 53 2.86 3.89 -9.89
C PHE A 53 2.19 2.51 -9.99
N LEU A 54 2.68 1.58 -9.18
CA LEU A 54 2.05 0.29 -8.99
C LEU A 54 0.65 0.48 -8.38
N MET A 55 -0.32 -0.18 -8.99
CA MET A 55 -1.71 -0.22 -8.54
C MET A 55 -2.11 -1.68 -8.38
N ASP A 56 -2.85 -1.98 -7.31
CA ASP A 56 -3.35 -3.32 -7.06
C ASP A 56 -4.31 -3.76 -8.16
N SER A 57 -4.31 -5.06 -8.46
CA SER A 57 -5.16 -5.62 -9.51
C SER A 57 -6.65 -5.35 -9.25
N SER A 58 -7.08 -5.46 -8.00
CA SER A 58 -8.47 -5.21 -7.60
C SER A 58 -8.90 -3.76 -7.86
N ASP A 59 -8.04 -2.80 -7.55
CA ASP A 59 -8.32 -1.37 -7.79
C ASP A 59 -8.45 -1.09 -9.29
N ARG A 60 -7.55 -1.69 -10.10
CA ARG A 60 -7.60 -1.55 -11.56
C ARG A 60 -8.85 -2.17 -12.17
N ILE A 61 -9.27 -3.34 -11.68
CA ILE A 61 -10.51 -3.99 -12.12
C ILE A 61 -11.72 -3.09 -11.80
N ALA A 62 -11.79 -2.55 -10.59
CA ALA A 62 -12.89 -1.68 -10.18
C ALA A 62 -13.00 -0.39 -11.02
N LEU A 63 -11.90 0.07 -11.62
CA LEU A 63 -11.89 1.23 -12.53
C LEU A 63 -12.34 0.90 -13.96
N LEU A 64 -12.18 -0.36 -14.39
CA LEU A 64 -12.41 -0.78 -15.78
C LEU A 64 -13.73 -1.52 -15.97
N ALA A 65 -14.16 -2.26 -14.96
CA ALA A 65 -15.35 -3.09 -15.01
C ALA A 65 -16.51 -2.41 -14.29
N ASP A 66 -17.73 -2.65 -14.79
CA ASP A 66 -18.94 -2.24 -14.10
C ASP A 66 -19.06 -2.98 -12.76
N PRO A 67 -19.71 -2.38 -11.75
CA PRO A 67 -19.93 -3.05 -10.46
C PRO A 67 -20.56 -4.43 -10.63
N GLU A 68 -20.03 -5.43 -9.93
CA GLU A 68 -20.48 -6.84 -9.98
C GLU A 68 -20.42 -7.53 -11.35
N SER A 69 -19.74 -6.95 -12.34
CA SER A 69 -19.63 -7.54 -13.69
C SER A 69 -18.40 -8.45 -13.88
N PHE A 70 -17.40 -8.35 -13.01
CA PHE A 70 -16.12 -9.06 -13.12
C PHE A 70 -16.11 -10.32 -12.23
N GLN A 71 -15.86 -11.50 -12.83
CA GLN A 71 -15.85 -12.82 -12.18
C GLN A 71 -14.56 -13.60 -12.51
#